data_AF-A0A132ZA68-F1
#
_entry.id   AF-A0A132ZA68-F1
#
_cell.length_a   1.000
_cell.length_b   1.000
_cell.length_c   1.000
_cell.angle_alpha   90.00
_cell.angle_beta   90.00
_cell.angle_gamma   90.00
#
_symmetry.space_group_name_H-M   'P 1'
#
loop_
_entity.id
_entity.type
_entity.pdbx_description
1 polymer ?
#
loop_
_entity_poly.entity_id
_entity_poly.type
_entity_poly.pdbx_seq_one_letter_code
_entity_poly.pdbx_strand_id
1 'polypeptide(L)'
;MTDLPEKMTIKNLADELGISKNTVRNQLVNAGYDLARYKDNGVIMLDKELIGVVRSIYRSKGGQLTGDLPVNDAGNDFPLEKENEFLREQLAEKDRHISELTEMIRDQQKLTLLQQQKNDQLLLENQELKNRKWWQFWK
;
A
#
# COMPACT_ATOMS: atom_id res chain seq x y z
N MET A 1 -19.97 -12.98 0.85
CA MET A 1 -19.61 -12.89 -0.58
C MET A 1 -20.48 -11.81 -1.18
N THR A 2 -19.94 -10.63 -1.46
CA THR A 2 -20.68 -9.59 -2.20
C THR A 2 -20.58 -9.92 -3.67
N ASP A 3 -21.69 -10.37 -4.25
CA ASP A 3 -21.82 -10.58 -5.68
C ASP A 3 -21.64 -9.22 -6.38
N LEU A 4 -20.55 -9.07 -7.10
CA LEU A 4 -20.23 -7.82 -7.81
C LEU A 4 -21.06 -7.80 -9.09
N PRO A 5 -21.89 -6.77 -9.33
CA PRO A 5 -22.64 -6.68 -10.57
C PRO A 5 -21.66 -6.67 -11.76
N GLU A 6 -21.97 -7.47 -12.78
CA GLU A 6 -21.11 -7.69 -13.95
C GLU A 6 -20.81 -6.36 -14.68
N LYS A 7 -21.78 -5.43 -14.67
CA LYS A 7 -21.65 -4.05 -15.18
C LYS A 7 -22.46 -3.07 -14.34
N MET A 8 -21.91 -1.87 -14.10
CA MET A 8 -22.57 -0.82 -13.30
C MET A 8 -22.20 0.57 -13.82
N THR A 9 -23.12 1.53 -13.76
CA THR A 9 -22.79 2.90 -14.17
C THR A 9 -21.98 3.63 -13.10
N ILE A 10 -21.21 4.65 -13.50
CA ILE A 10 -20.52 5.55 -12.54
C ILE A 10 -21.50 6.12 -11.51
N LYS A 11 -22.74 6.41 -11.91
CA LYS A 11 -23.78 6.91 -11.00
C LYS A 11 -24.07 5.90 -9.91
N ASN A 12 -24.41 4.66 -10.29
CA ASN A 12 -24.76 3.67 -9.29
C ASN A 12 -23.56 3.36 -8.38
N LEU A 13 -22.35 3.29 -8.93
CA LEU A 13 -21.14 3.04 -8.12
C LEU A 13 -20.85 4.20 -7.15
N ALA A 14 -21.11 5.43 -7.58
CA ALA A 14 -21.01 6.61 -6.73
C ALA A 14 -22.06 6.61 -5.61
N ASP A 15 -23.31 6.26 -5.94
CA ASP A 15 -24.42 6.14 -5.00
C ASP A 15 -24.17 5.00 -3.98
N GLU A 16 -23.60 3.86 -4.40
CA GLU A 16 -23.21 2.75 -3.51
C GLU A 16 -22.07 3.12 -2.56
N LEU A 17 -21.09 3.88 -3.05
CA LEU A 17 -19.91 4.27 -2.28
C LEU A 17 -20.11 5.56 -1.48
N GLY A 18 -21.27 6.23 -1.61
CA GLY A 18 -21.55 7.51 -0.95
C GLY A 18 -20.65 8.66 -1.41
N ILE A 19 -20.08 8.58 -2.61
CA ILE A 19 -19.13 9.56 -3.16
C ILE A 19 -19.67 10.27 -4.38
N SER A 20 -19.09 11.42 -4.74
CA SER A 20 -19.50 12.12 -5.96
C SER A 20 -19.11 11.35 -7.22
N LYS A 21 -19.92 11.45 -8.29
CA LYS A 21 -19.61 10.91 -9.62
C LYS A 21 -18.27 11.40 -10.17
N ASN A 22 -17.89 12.63 -9.82
CA ASN A 22 -16.60 13.21 -10.22
C ASN A 22 -15.43 12.57 -9.47
N THR A 23 -15.63 12.19 -8.22
CA THR A 23 -14.63 11.46 -7.43
C THR A 23 -14.34 10.10 -8.06
N VAL A 24 -15.38 9.34 -8.43
CA VAL A 24 -15.22 8.05 -9.15
C VAL A 24 -14.49 8.25 -10.48
N ARG A 25 -14.89 9.25 -11.26
CA ARG A 25 -14.24 9.61 -12.53
C ARG A 25 -12.76 9.93 -12.35
N ASN A 26 -12.41 10.77 -11.38
CA ASN A 26 -11.03 11.17 -11.11
C ASN A 26 -10.18 10.00 -10.62
N GLN A 27 -10.74 9.09 -9.81
CA GLN A 27 -10.02 7.90 -9.36
C GLN A 27 -9.66 6.98 -10.53
N LEU A 28 -10.59 6.78 -11.47
CA LEU A 28 -10.35 5.99 -12.67
C LEU A 28 -9.31 6.63 -13.59
N VAL A 29 -9.38 7.94 -13.82
CA VAL A 29 -8.38 8.68 -14.60
C VAL A 29 -7.00 8.62 -13.95
N ASN A 30 -6.92 8.83 -12.63
CA ASN A 30 -5.66 8.76 -11.88
C ASN A 30 -5.06 7.34 -11.85
N ALA A 31 -5.90 6.32 -11.96
CA ALA A 31 -5.47 4.93 -12.10
C ALA A 31 -5.07 4.57 -13.55
N GLY A 32 -5.10 5.54 -14.48
CA GLY A 32 -4.67 5.37 -15.87
C GLY A 32 -5.73 4.81 -16.80
N TYR A 33 -7.00 4.73 -16.38
CA TYR A 33 -8.08 4.22 -17.21
C TYR A 33 -8.63 5.29 -18.15
N ASP A 34 -8.71 4.93 -19.43
CA ASP A 34 -9.34 5.73 -20.46
C ASP A 34 -10.86 5.50 -20.48
N LEU A 35 -11.59 6.39 -19.82
CA LEU A 35 -13.06 6.36 -19.71
C LEU A 35 -13.79 6.49 -21.05
N ALA A 36 -13.12 6.91 -22.12
CA ALA A 36 -13.73 6.98 -23.44
C ALA A 36 -14.03 5.58 -24.01
N ARG A 37 -13.26 4.56 -23.62
CA ARG A 37 -13.41 3.17 -24.07
C ARG A 37 -14.61 2.45 -23.48
N TYR A 38 -15.13 2.98 -22.38
CA TYR A 38 -16.22 2.38 -21.59
C TYR A 38 -17.55 3.10 -21.81
N LYS A 39 -17.65 3.92 -22.86
CA LYS A 39 -18.90 4.59 -23.25
C LYS A 39 -19.75 3.65 -24.07
N ASP A 40 -20.92 3.31 -23.53
CA ASP A 40 -22.00 2.66 -24.26
C ASP A 40 -23.22 3.59 -24.30
N ASN A 41 -23.73 3.89 -25.50
CA ASN A 41 -24.84 4.81 -25.73
C ASN A 41 -24.74 6.16 -24.98
N GLY A 42 -23.52 6.72 -24.89
CA GLY A 42 -23.27 8.01 -24.22
C GLY A 42 -23.15 7.93 -22.69
N VAL A 43 -23.31 6.75 -22.09
CA VAL A 43 -23.15 6.50 -20.65
C VAL A 43 -21.91 5.66 -20.39
N ILE A 44 -21.13 6.02 -19.37
CA ILE A 44 -19.95 5.23 -18.99
C ILE A 44 -20.41 4.04 -18.15
N MET A 45 -20.25 2.83 -18.70
CA MET A 45 -20.48 1.57 -18.02
C MET A 45 -19.16 1.01 -17.51
N LEU A 46 -19.09 0.73 -16.21
CA LEU A 46 -17.93 0.16 -15.57
C LEU A 46 -18.07 -1.36 -15.52
N ASP A 47 -17.06 -2.06 -16.00
CA ASP A 47 -16.95 -3.50 -15.83
C ASP A 47 -16.47 -3.86 -14.41
N LYS A 48 -16.63 -5.12 -14.04
CA LYS A 48 -16.23 -5.68 -12.73
C LYS A 48 -14.81 -5.30 -12.29
N GLU A 49 -13.85 -5.22 -13.22
CA GLU A 49 -12.47 -4.83 -12.94
C GLU A 49 -12.36 -3.37 -12.47
N LEU A 50 -12.99 -2.44 -13.19
CA LEU A 50 -13.02 -1.01 -12.86
C LEU A 50 -13.73 -0.77 -11.53
N ILE A 51 -14.83 -1.49 -11.30
CA ILE A 51 -15.57 -1.46 -10.03
C ILE A 51 -14.65 -1.91 -8.88
N GLY A 52 -13.90 -3.00 -9.08
CA GLY A 52 -12.93 -3.51 -8.11
C GLY A 52 -11.82 -2.51 -7.80
N VAL A 53 -11.29 -1.84 -8.83
CA VAL A 53 -10.24 -0.82 -8.66
C VAL A 53 -10.76 0.39 -7.89
N VAL A 54 -11.92 0.93 -8.24
CA VAL A 54 -12.51 2.07 -7.50
C VAL A 54 -12.79 1.70 -6.06
N ARG A 55 -13.34 0.51 -5.80
CA ARG A 55 -13.56 0.01 -4.43
C ARG A 55 -12.25 -0.17 -3.66
N SER A 56 -11.20 -0.67 -4.30
CA SER A 56 -9.88 -0.84 -3.71
C SER A 56 -9.24 0.51 -3.37
N ILE A 57 -9.28 1.46 -4.32
CA ILE A 57 -8.77 2.82 -4.13
C ILE A 57 -9.56 3.51 -3.02
N TYR A 58 -10.89 3.43 -3.04
CA TYR A 58 -11.74 4.04 -2.02
C TYR A 58 -11.50 3.42 -0.64
N ARG A 59 -11.41 2.09 -0.53
CA ARG A 59 -11.06 1.40 0.72
C ARG A 59 -9.66 1.74 1.22
N SER A 60 -8.68 1.85 0.32
CA SER A 60 -7.32 2.26 0.66
C SER A 60 -7.22 3.72 1.11
N LYS A 61 -8.12 4.58 0.63
CA LYS A 61 -8.23 6.00 0.98
C LYS A 61 -9.26 6.29 2.08
N GLY A 62 -9.97 5.27 2.55
CA GLY A 62 -11.05 5.31 3.55
C GLY A 62 -10.62 5.71 4.96
N GLY A 63 -9.47 6.38 5.11
CA GLY A 63 -9.05 7.04 6.34
C GLY A 63 -8.74 8.54 6.18
N GLN A 64 -8.88 9.14 4.98
CA GLN A 64 -8.39 10.52 4.78
C GLN A 64 -9.31 11.47 4.01
N LEU A 65 -10.56 11.10 3.74
CA LEU A 65 -11.54 11.98 3.12
C LEU A 65 -12.84 12.01 3.92
N THR A 66 -12.77 12.50 5.16
CA THR A 66 -13.90 13.17 5.82
C THR A 66 -14.18 14.48 5.06
N GLY A 67 -14.88 14.39 3.95
CA GLY A 67 -15.61 15.52 3.39
C GLY A 67 -17.02 15.48 3.99
N ASP A 68 -17.43 16.58 4.63
CA ASP A 68 -18.76 16.79 5.19
C ASP A 68 -19.87 16.13 4.35
N LEU A 69 -20.43 15.03 4.86
CA LEU A 69 -21.73 14.54 4.44
C LEU A 69 -22.77 15.17 5.37
N PRO A 70 -23.90 15.68 4.84
CA PRO A 70 -25.00 16.08 5.71
C PRO A 70 -25.44 14.83 6.49
N VAL A 71 -25.31 14.90 7.81
CA VAL A 71 -25.89 13.95 8.75
C VAL A 71 -27.40 14.02 8.57
N ASN A 72 -27.91 13.23 7.63
CA ASN A 72 -29.31 12.85 7.64
C ASN A 72 -29.44 11.80 8.72
N ASP A 73 -29.95 12.26 9.85
CA ASP A 73 -30.49 11.53 10.99
C ASP A 73 -31.58 10.55 10.52
N ALA A 74 -31.14 9.43 9.97
CA ALA A 74 -31.97 8.29 9.62
C ALA A 74 -31.27 7.01 10.04
N GLY A 75 -31.42 6.66 11.32
CA GLY A 75 -31.27 5.30 11.82
C GLY A 75 -29.85 4.72 11.70
N ASN A 76 -28.91 5.25 12.48
CA ASN A 76 -27.65 4.55 12.75
C ASN A 76 -27.91 3.35 13.66
N ASP A 77 -28.35 2.24 13.05
CA ASP A 77 -28.41 0.91 13.67
C ASP A 77 -27.44 -0.05 12.93
N PHE A 78 -26.35 0.50 12.38
CA PHE A 78 -25.18 -0.29 11.98
C PHE A 78 -24.23 -0.41 13.17
N PRO A 79 -23.73 -1.61 13.51
CA PRO A 79 -22.96 -1.85 14.72
C PRO A 79 -21.55 -1.26 14.59
N LEU A 80 -21.43 0.04 14.87
CA LEU A 80 -20.19 0.81 14.94
C LEU A 80 -19.14 0.14 15.84
N GLU A 81 -19.56 -0.68 16.80
CA GLU A 81 -18.67 -1.50 17.63
C GLU A 81 -17.90 -2.56 16.85
N LYS A 82 -18.56 -3.24 15.89
CA LYS A 82 -17.92 -4.30 15.12
C LYS A 82 -16.91 -3.75 14.11
N GLU A 83 -17.18 -2.57 13.57
CA GLU A 83 -16.24 -1.86 12.72
C GLU A 83 -15.03 -1.35 13.52
N ASN A 84 -15.27 -0.79 14.71
CA ASN A 84 -14.20 -0.38 15.61
C ASN A 84 -13.30 -1.55 16.06
N GLU A 85 -13.89 -2.71 16.34
CA GLU A 85 -13.14 -3.92 16.70
C GLU A 85 -12.26 -4.38 15.53
N PHE A 86 -12.81 -4.44 14.32
CA PHE A 86 -12.05 -4.79 13.11
C PHE A 86 -10.93 -3.79 12.80
N LEU A 87 -11.16 -2.49 13.02
CA LEU A 87 -10.14 -1.46 12.85
C LEU A 87 -9.02 -1.60 13.89
N ARG A 88 -9.36 -1.92 15.15
CA ARG A 88 -8.38 -2.17 16.22
C ARG A 88 -7.55 -3.42 15.95
N GLU A 89 -8.16 -4.50 15.47
CA GLU A 89 -7.46 -5.73 15.10
C GLU A 89 -6.49 -5.48 13.94
N GLN A 90 -6.90 -4.75 12.90
CA GLN A 90 -6.01 -4.36 11.81
C GLN A 90 -4.87 -3.43 12.25
N LEU A 91 -5.12 -2.55 13.23
CA LEU A 91 -4.09 -1.70 13.83
C LEU A 91 -3.05 -2.55 14.56
N ALA A 92 -3.50 -3.48 15.40
CA ALA A 92 -2.61 -4.39 16.12
C ALA A 92 -1.77 -5.25 15.18
N GLU A 93 -2.35 -5.78 14.10
CA GLU A 93 -1.60 -6.55 13.11
C GLU A 93 -0.57 -5.67 12.38
N LYS A 94 -0.93 -4.45 12.01
CA LYS A 94 0.03 -3.52 11.38
C LYS A 94 1.17 -3.15 12.33
N ASP A 95 0.88 -2.91 13.61
CA ASP A 95 1.91 -2.63 14.62
C ASP A 95 2.85 -3.83 14.82
N ARG A 96 2.32 -5.05 14.73
CA ARG A 96 3.12 -6.28 14.73
C ARG A 96 4.04 -6.34 13.51
N HIS A 97 3.51 -6.12 12.31
CA HIS A 97 4.31 -6.07 11.08
C HIS A 97 5.41 -5.01 11.15
N ILE A 98 5.11 -3.83 11.71
CA ILE A 98 6.11 -2.76 11.91
C ILE A 98 7.22 -3.23 12.85
N SER A 99 6.86 -3.95 13.93
CA SER A 99 7.83 -4.48 14.88
C SER A 99 8.75 -5.53 14.23
N GLU A 100 8.19 -6.48 13.49
CA GLU A 100 8.96 -7.51 12.76
C GLU A 100 9.89 -6.88 11.72
N LEU A 101 9.41 -5.91 10.93
CA LEU A 101 10.23 -5.17 9.96
C LEU A 101 11.37 -4.40 10.65
N THR A 102 11.10 -3.79 11.81
CA THR A 102 12.10 -3.05 12.59
C THR A 102 13.19 -3.98 13.12
N GLU A 103 12.83 -5.19 13.56
CA GLU A 103 13.81 -6.20 13.97
C GLU A 103 14.69 -6.65 12.80
N MET A 104 14.09 -6.98 11.66
CA MET A 104 14.86 -7.38 10.46
C MET A 104 15.83 -6.29 10.00
N ILE A 105 15.41 -5.02 10.02
CA ILE A 105 16.29 -3.89 9.71
C ILE A 105 17.47 -3.82 10.69
N ARG A 106 17.20 -3.97 11.98
CA ARG A 106 18.26 -3.96 13.02
C ARG A 106 19.25 -5.09 12.80
N ASP A 107 18.79 -6.28 12.45
CA ASP A 107 19.66 -7.43 12.21
C ASP A 107 20.47 -7.27 10.92
N GLN A 108 19.87 -6.75 9.85
CA GLN A 108 20.57 -6.42 8.62
C GLN A 108 21.68 -5.38 8.86
N GLN A 109 21.41 -4.35 9.68
CA GLN A 109 22.41 -3.35 10.07
C GLN A 109 23.59 -3.98 10.81
N LYS A 110 23.33 -4.88 11.78
CA LYS A 110 24.38 -5.60 12.52
C LYS A 110 25.23 -6.47 11.59
N LEU A 111 24.60 -7.23 10.69
CA LEU A 111 25.30 -8.09 9.73
C LEU A 111 26.19 -7.26 8.78
N THR A 112 25.68 -6.12 8.32
CA THR A 112 26.43 -5.21 7.45
C THR A 112 27.67 -4.67 8.16
N LEU A 113 27.52 -4.25 9.42
CA LEU A 113 28.64 -3.77 10.22
C LEU A 113 29.71 -4.85 10.44
N LEU A 114 29.29 -6.07 10.79
CA LEU A 114 30.22 -7.20 10.96
C LEU A 114 30.95 -7.55 9.67
N GLN A 115 30.27 -7.49 8.53
CA GLN A 115 30.87 -7.74 7.22
C GLN A 115 31.91 -6.68 6.90
N GLN A 116 31.62 -5.41 7.18
CA GLN A 116 32.56 -4.30 6.96
C GLN A 116 33.81 -4.46 7.83
N GLN A 117 33.65 -4.76 9.12
CA GLN A 117 34.77 -5.00 10.03
C GLN A 117 35.67 -6.16 9.55
N LYS A 118 35.09 -7.27 9.09
CA LYS A 118 35.86 -8.39 8.53
C LYS A 118 36.62 -8.00 7.26
N ASN A 119 35.99 -7.24 6.37
CA ASN A 119 36.63 -6.77 5.14
C ASN A 119 37.82 -5.86 5.45
N ASP A 120 37.67 -4.92 6.39
CA ASP A 120 38.74 -4.02 6.81
C ASP A 120 39.91 -4.80 7.44
N GLN A 121 39.61 -5.81 8.27
CA GLN A 121 40.62 -6.69 8.85
C GLN A 121 41.40 -7.48 7.79
N LEU A 122 40.71 -8.04 6.80
CA LEU A 122 41.35 -8.73 5.68
C LEU A 122 42.19 -7.80 4.82
N LEU A 123 41.77 -6.54 4.65
CA LEU A 123 42.53 -5.55 3.89
C LEU A 123 43.85 -5.21 4.62
N LEU A 124 43.78 -5.03 5.94
CA LEU A 124 44.95 -4.83 6.79
C LEU A 124 45.91 -6.02 6.73
N GLU A 125 45.41 -7.25 6.90
CA GLU A 125 46.21 -8.48 6.85
C GLU A 125 46.87 -8.65 5.47
N ASN A 126 46.14 -8.40 4.39
CA ASN A 126 46.71 -8.44 3.04
C ASN A 126 47.82 -7.41 2.85
N GLN A 127 47.66 -6.20 3.40
CA GLN A 127 48.69 -5.17 3.35
C GLN A 127 49.93 -5.59 4.15
N GLU A 128 49.76 -6.16 5.35
CA GLU A 128 50.87 -6.70 6.14
C GLU A 128 51.59 -7.85 5.42
N LEU A 129 50.85 -8.78 4.80
CA LEU A 129 51.44 -9.89 4.06
C LEU A 129 52.25 -9.40 2.86
N LYS A 130 51.76 -8.41 2.12
CA LYS A 130 52.53 -7.75 1.06
C LYS A 130 53.79 -7.09 1.63
N ASN A 131 53.67 -6.39 2.75
CA ASN A 131 54.79 -5.74 3.46
C ASN A 131 55.75 -6.72 4.16
N ARG A 132 55.43 -8.00 4.30
CA ARG A 132 56.38 -9.03 4.76
C ARG A 132 57.04 -9.75 3.59
N LYS A 133 56.29 -9.95 2.51
CA LYS A 133 56.77 -10.68 1.32
C LYS A 133 57.57 -9.80 0.34
N TRP A 134 57.36 -8.48 0.29
CA TRP A 134 58.14 -7.61 -0.61
C TRP A 134 59.66 -7.73 -0.39
N TRP A 135 60.12 -7.81 0.86
CA TRP A 135 61.55 -8.02 1.19
C TRP A 135 62.13 -9.33 0.65
N GLN A 136 61.31 -10.35 0.35
CA GLN A 136 61.77 -11.62 -0.23
C GLN A 136 62.02 -11.55 -1.74
N PHE A 137 61.45 -10.56 -2.43
CA PHE A 137 61.62 -10.36 -3.88
C PHE A 137 62.79 -9.42 -4.23
N TRP A 138 63.46 -8.85 -3.24
CA TRP A 138 64.62 -7.95 -3.41
C TRP A 138 65.96 -8.64 -3.09
N LYS A 139 65.97 -9.96 -2.89
CA LYS A 139 67.18 -10.76 -2.71
C LYS A 139 67.58 -11.42 -4.02
#